data_AF-A0A9W9WSN2-F1
#
_entry.id   AF-A0A9W9WSN2-F1
#
_cell.length_a   1.000
_cell.length_b   1.000
_cell.length_c   1.000
_cell.angle_alpha   90.00
_cell.angle_beta   90.00
_cell.angle_gamma   90.00
#
_symmetry.space_group_name_H-M   'P 1'
#
loop_
_entity.id
_entity.type
_entity.pdbx_description
1 polymer ?
#
loop_
_entity_poly.entity_id
_entity_poly.type
_entity_poly.pdbx_seq_one_letter_code
_entity_poly.pdbx_strand_id
1 'polypeptide(L)'
;MECVGTRIPYAKWRLNAFRQLLATSHAQAVSRGISTSRSTDQPNEAMLETNTGNSSPDTVPPSQRLPQSPLLTRSRPGAEKKRKRRPTKQEEADLLKNPWALMLASPPRMCSVTGARLPSALLGTWGLVRQPNSDKLYMMPVGLLQDSLQSDKTKNLGSSSKPTIPSQHESLATGIQCQEEDPLDESPIPTSPDKQTGRQLVLRIAELLPLLRSISVPLSLSKKGGKKSSIMRLLPFRWKHPQGPVTAHEEKKIIWSEDMPELTLRSMRGFVVKKLGAVLEKYKRVGTSNGVWRALDLLEYSDAALQDALGNLERFDRMECGGVLLLGAKNSAAAGSTSSSSVSLDSVLLPQTGSKVPVFDLSVLFSESDINKLRESHAQFQHTALFFRPEDKLGIDAMTSLWKIKRLLHGVDLTRQ
;
A
#
# COMPACT_ATOMS: atom_id res chain seq x y z
N MET A 1 49.62 -38.08 -27.65
CA MET A 1 49.07 -37.13 -26.66
C MET A 1 49.22 -35.72 -27.23
N GLU A 2 48.19 -35.22 -27.91
CA GLU A 2 48.22 -33.87 -28.49
C GLU A 2 47.62 -32.90 -27.48
N CYS A 3 48.46 -32.00 -26.97
CA CYS A 3 48.04 -30.94 -26.07
C CYS A 3 47.39 -29.82 -26.89
N VAL A 4 46.09 -29.62 -26.67
CA VAL A 4 45.27 -28.54 -27.26
C VAL A 4 45.80 -27.17 -26.82
N GLY A 5 46.57 -26.53 -27.71
CA GLY A 5 47.20 -25.23 -27.48
C GLY A 5 46.51 -24.10 -28.24
N THR A 6 45.42 -23.55 -27.71
CA THR A 6 44.93 -22.21 -28.10
C THR A 6 44.56 -21.41 -26.86
N ARG A 7 45.54 -21.18 -25.97
CA ARG A 7 45.39 -20.16 -24.93
C ARG A 7 45.41 -18.79 -25.58
N ILE A 8 44.24 -18.17 -25.71
CA ILE A 8 44.11 -16.76 -26.05
C ILE A 8 44.93 -15.97 -25.01
N PRO A 9 45.88 -15.12 -25.43
CA PRO A 9 46.63 -14.28 -24.50
C PRO A 9 45.66 -13.45 -23.67
N TYR A 10 45.89 -13.37 -22.36
CA TYR A 10 44.98 -12.71 -21.41
C TYR A 10 44.62 -11.27 -21.85
N ALA A 11 45.57 -10.53 -22.42
CA ALA A 11 45.33 -9.20 -22.97
C ALA A 11 44.29 -9.21 -24.12
N LYS A 12 44.36 -10.20 -25.02
CA LYS A 12 43.44 -10.36 -26.14
C LYS A 12 42.04 -10.78 -25.68
N TRP A 13 41.96 -11.63 -24.64
CA TRP A 13 40.68 -11.95 -23.99
C TRP A 13 40.05 -10.70 -23.35
N ARG A 14 40.84 -9.90 -22.62
CA ARG A 14 40.37 -8.69 -21.94
C ARG A 14 39.89 -7.62 -22.94
N LEU A 15 40.58 -7.48 -24.07
CA LEU A 15 40.20 -6.56 -25.15
C LEU A 15 38.91 -7.02 -25.85
N ASN A 16 38.74 -8.32 -26.05
CA ASN A 16 37.48 -8.88 -26.58
C ASN A 16 36.31 -8.70 -25.60
N ALA A 17 36.52 -8.95 -24.31
CA ALA A 17 35.51 -8.73 -23.28
C ALA A 17 35.10 -7.25 -23.20
N PHE A 18 36.07 -6.33 -23.26
CA PHE A 18 35.81 -4.89 -23.26
C PHE A 18 35.05 -4.44 -24.52
N ARG A 19 35.42 -4.97 -25.70
CA ARG A 19 34.69 -4.72 -26.94
C ARG A 19 33.28 -5.30 -26.91
N GLN A 20 33.06 -6.47 -26.34
CA GLN A 20 31.72 -7.06 -26.20
C GLN A 20 30.82 -6.25 -25.24
N LEU A 21 31.39 -5.76 -24.12
CA LEU A 21 30.66 -4.89 -23.20
C LEU A 21 30.27 -3.56 -23.82
N LEU A 22 31.10 -3.00 -24.71
CA LEU A 22 30.81 -1.75 -25.39
C LEU A 22 30.00 -1.91 -26.68
N ALA A 23 30.15 -3.01 -27.42
CA ALA A 23 29.40 -3.29 -28.65
C ALA A 23 27.95 -3.73 -28.37
N THR A 24 27.67 -4.30 -27.20
CA THR A 24 26.29 -4.59 -26.76
C THR A 24 25.50 -3.34 -26.35
N SER A 25 26.12 -2.15 -26.38
CA SER A 25 25.44 -0.87 -26.09
C SER A 25 24.49 -0.36 -27.19
N HIS A 26 24.25 -1.13 -28.25
CA HIS A 26 23.11 -0.88 -29.16
C HIS A 26 21.79 -1.52 -28.68
N ALA A 27 21.79 -2.24 -27.57
CA ALA A 27 20.56 -2.52 -26.82
C ALA A 27 20.36 -1.44 -25.73
N GLN A 28 19.51 -0.47 -26.04
CA GLN A 28 18.87 0.54 -25.17
C GLN A 28 19.23 0.49 -23.67
N ALA A 29 20.43 0.94 -23.30
CA ALA A 29 20.73 1.36 -21.95
C ALA A 29 20.18 2.77 -21.76
N VAL A 30 18.93 2.88 -21.30
CA VAL A 30 18.39 4.12 -20.74
C VAL A 30 19.18 4.41 -19.45
N SER A 31 20.32 5.07 -19.61
CA SER A 31 21.01 5.77 -18.53
C SER A 31 20.06 6.86 -18.00
N ARG A 32 19.41 6.57 -16.88
CA ARG A 32 18.76 7.58 -16.05
C ARG A 32 19.85 8.35 -15.33
N GLY A 33 20.34 9.43 -15.94
CA GLY A 33 21.02 10.48 -15.19
C GLY A 33 19.99 11.12 -14.25
N ILE A 34 20.12 10.88 -12.95
CA ILE A 34 19.40 11.64 -11.92
C ILE A 34 20.12 12.99 -11.83
N SER A 35 19.73 13.93 -12.69
CA SER A 35 20.12 15.32 -12.54
C SER A 35 19.18 15.97 -11.52
N THR A 36 19.71 16.29 -10.35
CA THR A 36 19.06 17.14 -9.35
C THR A 36 19.72 18.51 -9.40
N SER A 37 19.40 19.30 -10.43
CA SER A 37 19.63 20.74 -10.39
C SER A 37 18.28 21.43 -10.22
N ARG A 38 18.06 21.97 -9.03
CA ARG A 38 17.02 22.98 -8.77
C ARG A 38 17.40 24.22 -9.58
N SER A 39 16.59 24.58 -10.55
CA SER A 39 16.47 25.97 -11.00
C SER A 39 15.01 26.36 -10.83
N THR A 40 14.71 26.96 -9.69
CA THR A 40 13.74 28.03 -9.62
C THR A 40 14.25 29.11 -10.58
N ASP A 41 13.44 29.49 -11.55
CA ASP A 41 13.13 30.87 -11.88
C ASP A 41 12.42 30.94 -13.22
N GLN A 42 11.31 31.64 -13.20
CA GLN A 42 10.57 32.13 -14.35
C GLN A 42 10.34 33.63 -14.08
N PRO A 43 9.95 34.42 -15.07
CA PRO A 43 10.75 34.96 -16.15
C PRO A 43 10.92 36.48 -15.98
N ASN A 44 11.95 37.09 -16.56
CA ASN A 44 11.86 38.50 -16.96
C ASN A 44 12.48 38.64 -18.34
N GLU A 45 11.61 38.80 -19.33
CA GLU A 45 11.91 39.54 -20.55
C GLU A 45 12.37 40.94 -20.12
N ALA A 46 13.66 41.20 -20.30
CA ALA A 46 14.16 42.56 -20.36
C ALA A 46 15.03 42.64 -21.62
N MET A 47 14.62 43.56 -22.49
CA MET A 47 15.35 44.07 -23.64
C MET A 47 16.87 44.03 -23.44
N LEU A 48 17.56 43.40 -24.37
CA LEU A 48 18.91 43.81 -24.74
C LEU A 48 18.85 44.21 -26.22
N GLU A 49 18.42 45.45 -26.41
CA GLU A 49 18.83 46.21 -27.58
C GLU A 49 20.33 46.54 -27.48
N THR A 50 20.93 46.61 -28.67
CA THR A 50 22.18 47.29 -29.01
C THR A 50 23.48 46.74 -28.42
N ASN A 51 24.28 46.10 -29.28
CA ASN A 51 25.41 46.83 -29.86
C ASN A 51 26.09 46.01 -30.97
N THR A 52 25.69 46.33 -32.20
CA THR A 52 26.51 46.17 -33.41
C THR A 52 27.70 47.12 -33.26
N GLY A 53 28.73 46.67 -32.54
CA GLY A 53 29.98 47.40 -32.32
C GLY A 53 31.13 46.55 -32.82
N ASN A 54 31.78 47.02 -33.89
CA ASN A 54 32.96 46.47 -34.53
C ASN A 54 33.97 45.83 -33.54
N SER A 55 33.93 44.51 -33.39
CA SER A 55 35.01 43.74 -32.79
C SER A 55 35.96 43.27 -33.89
N SER A 56 37.19 43.76 -33.84
CA SER A 56 38.34 43.30 -34.63
C SER A 56 38.41 41.77 -34.71
N PRO A 57 38.85 41.18 -35.84
CA PRO A 57 38.77 39.74 -36.11
C PRO A 57 39.65 38.82 -35.22
N ASP A 58 40.42 39.33 -34.27
CA ASP A 58 41.50 38.56 -33.64
C ASP A 58 41.30 38.07 -32.20
N THR A 59 40.13 38.24 -31.58
CA THR A 59 39.92 37.73 -30.20
C THR A 59 38.92 36.57 -30.15
N VAL A 60 39.14 35.56 -30.97
CA VAL A 60 38.51 34.25 -30.78
C VAL A 60 39.31 33.49 -29.71
N PRO A 61 38.74 33.17 -28.54
CA PRO A 61 39.45 32.45 -27.49
C PRO A 61 39.99 31.11 -28.02
N PRO A 62 41.20 30.68 -27.60
CA PRO A 62 41.87 29.50 -28.16
C PRO A 62 41.06 28.21 -28.03
N SER A 63 40.15 28.13 -27.05
CA SER A 63 39.20 27.02 -26.87
C SER A 63 38.21 26.86 -28.03
N GLN A 64 37.91 27.92 -28.79
CA GLN A 64 37.04 27.88 -29.96
C GLN A 64 37.81 27.55 -31.25
N ARG A 65 39.15 27.58 -31.23
CA ARG A 65 40.01 27.15 -32.36
C ARG A 65 40.26 25.63 -32.39
N LEU A 66 39.89 24.93 -31.32
CA LEU A 66 39.97 23.47 -31.27
C LEU A 66 38.84 22.85 -32.10
N PRO A 67 39.08 21.71 -32.79
CA PRO A 67 38.04 21.01 -33.51
C PRO A 67 36.92 20.64 -32.54
N GLN A 68 35.76 21.29 -32.69
CA GLN A 68 34.62 21.02 -31.83
C GLN A 68 34.12 19.61 -32.07
N SER A 69 33.84 18.90 -30.98
CA SER A 69 33.39 17.51 -31.07
C SER A 69 32.14 17.40 -31.96
N PRO A 70 32.01 16.31 -32.76
CA PRO A 70 30.80 16.05 -33.54
C PRO A 70 29.52 15.98 -32.71
N LEU A 71 29.62 15.79 -31.39
CA LEU A 71 28.46 15.80 -30.48
C LEU A 71 27.91 17.20 -30.23
N LEU A 72 28.77 18.22 -30.33
CA LEU A 72 28.41 19.64 -30.18
C LEU A 72 28.03 20.26 -31.53
N THR A 73 28.78 19.96 -32.59
CA THR A 73 28.54 20.51 -33.94
C THR A 73 27.46 19.76 -34.72
N ARG A 74 27.23 18.48 -34.39
CA ARG A 74 26.15 17.65 -34.92
C ARG A 74 25.42 17.00 -33.76
N SER A 75 24.82 17.83 -32.89
CA SER A 75 23.75 17.34 -32.03
C SER A 75 22.75 16.66 -32.96
N ARG A 76 22.68 15.33 -32.92
CA ARG A 76 21.68 14.60 -33.70
C ARG A 76 20.35 15.29 -33.40
N PRO A 77 19.54 15.69 -34.40
CA PRO A 77 18.15 16.05 -34.16
C PRO A 77 17.42 14.77 -33.73
N GLY A 78 17.72 14.33 -32.50
CA GLY A 78 16.98 13.30 -31.83
C GLY A 78 15.66 13.95 -31.50
N ALA A 79 14.58 13.38 -32.04
CA ALA A 79 13.21 13.77 -31.80
C ALA A 79 13.10 14.37 -30.40
N GLU A 80 12.83 15.68 -30.32
CA GLU A 80 12.66 16.38 -29.05
C GLU A 80 11.78 15.49 -28.20
N LYS A 81 12.36 14.91 -27.14
CA LYS A 81 11.64 13.96 -26.31
C LYS A 81 10.49 14.76 -25.73
N LYS A 82 9.29 14.60 -26.30
CA LYS A 82 8.06 15.23 -25.84
C LYS A 82 7.99 14.95 -24.36
N ARG A 83 8.38 15.93 -23.55
CA ARG A 83 8.37 15.78 -22.11
C ARG A 83 6.92 15.54 -21.76
N LYS A 84 6.66 14.51 -20.95
CA LYS A 84 5.30 14.27 -20.48
C LYS A 84 4.81 15.56 -19.82
N ARG A 85 3.62 16.02 -20.23
CA ARG A 85 2.95 17.16 -19.62
C ARG A 85 2.93 16.94 -18.10
N ARG A 86 3.23 18.00 -17.33
CA ARG A 86 3.05 17.94 -15.88
C ARG A 86 1.55 17.88 -15.56
N PRO A 87 1.14 17.08 -14.56
CA PRO A 87 -0.24 17.04 -14.14
C PRO A 87 -0.75 18.43 -13.78
N THR A 88 -2.03 18.67 -14.04
CA THR A 88 -2.73 19.87 -13.54
C THR A 88 -3.00 19.71 -12.05
N LYS A 89 -3.08 20.81 -11.28
CA LYS A 89 -3.46 20.76 -9.85
C LYS A 89 -4.78 20.00 -9.62
N GLN A 90 -5.74 20.15 -10.53
CA GLN A 90 -7.00 19.41 -10.49
C GLN A 90 -6.80 17.90 -10.67
N GLU A 91 -5.98 17.49 -11.63
CA GLU A 91 -5.65 16.08 -11.86
C GLU A 91 -4.96 15.46 -10.64
N GLU A 92 -4.08 16.21 -9.98
CA GLU A 92 -3.46 15.77 -8.72
C GLU A 92 -4.49 15.61 -7.61
N ALA A 93 -5.40 16.58 -7.45
CA ALA A 93 -6.48 16.49 -6.47
C ALA A 93 -7.42 15.30 -6.73
N ASP A 94 -7.76 15.03 -7.98
CA ASP A 94 -8.62 13.90 -8.36
C ASP A 94 -7.94 12.55 -8.11
N LEU A 95 -6.64 12.44 -8.42
CA LEU A 95 -5.83 11.24 -8.15
C LEU A 95 -5.68 10.97 -6.66
N LEU A 96 -5.53 12.01 -5.83
CA LEU A 96 -5.46 11.88 -4.38
C LEU A 96 -6.76 11.36 -3.76
N LYS A 97 -7.89 11.50 -4.44
CA LYS A 97 -9.14 10.93 -3.97
C LYS A 97 -9.41 9.52 -4.51
N ASN A 98 -8.69 9.06 -5.54
CA ASN A 98 -8.90 7.74 -6.15
C ASN A 98 -8.13 6.65 -5.39
N PRO A 99 -8.83 5.67 -4.76
CA PRO A 99 -8.17 4.63 -3.97
C PRO A 99 -7.24 3.75 -4.80
N TRP A 100 -7.62 3.44 -6.04
CA TRP A 100 -6.85 2.59 -6.94
C TRP A 100 -5.55 3.27 -7.37
N ALA A 101 -5.64 4.56 -7.71
CA ALA A 101 -4.48 5.37 -8.04
C ALA A 101 -3.51 5.47 -6.86
N LEU A 102 -4.01 5.73 -5.65
CA LEU A 102 -3.18 5.80 -4.44
C LEU A 102 -2.48 4.48 -4.13
N MET A 103 -3.17 3.35 -4.26
CA MET A 103 -2.55 2.04 -4.06
C MET A 103 -1.42 1.78 -5.05
N LEU A 104 -1.63 2.09 -6.34
CA LEU A 104 -0.65 1.88 -7.41
C LEU A 104 0.52 2.87 -7.34
N ALA A 105 0.26 4.10 -6.91
CA ALA A 105 1.27 5.14 -6.73
C ALA A 105 2.18 4.87 -5.51
N SER A 106 1.78 3.97 -4.61
CA SER A 106 2.58 3.65 -3.44
C SER A 106 3.96 3.08 -3.82
N PRO A 107 5.04 3.40 -3.08
CA PRO A 107 6.39 3.01 -3.47
C PRO A 107 6.55 1.50 -3.66
N PRO A 108 7.17 1.02 -4.75
CA PRO A 108 7.39 -0.40 -4.95
C PRO A 108 8.38 -0.95 -3.91
N ARG A 109 7.99 -2.05 -3.27
CA ARG A 109 8.79 -2.79 -2.28
C ARG A 109 8.87 -4.27 -2.65
N MET A 110 9.95 -4.91 -2.23
CA MET A 110 10.14 -6.35 -2.44
C MET A 110 9.33 -7.14 -1.41
N CYS A 111 8.55 -8.13 -1.87
CA CYS A 111 7.93 -9.13 -1.02
C CYS A 111 9.01 -10.08 -0.48
N SER A 112 9.10 -10.23 0.84
CA SER A 112 10.09 -11.07 1.52
C SER A 112 9.94 -12.56 1.21
N VAL A 113 8.74 -13.00 0.82
CA VAL A 113 8.45 -14.41 0.52
C VAL A 113 8.66 -14.72 -0.96
N THR A 114 8.10 -13.91 -1.86
CA THR A 114 8.10 -14.20 -3.31
C THR A 114 9.21 -13.49 -4.08
N GLY A 115 9.89 -12.50 -3.48
CA GLY A 115 10.87 -11.66 -4.17
C GLY A 115 10.28 -10.65 -5.17
N ALA A 116 8.98 -10.73 -5.46
CA ALA A 116 8.30 -9.82 -6.38
C ALA A 116 8.31 -8.37 -5.87
N ARG A 117 8.47 -7.40 -6.77
CA ARG A 117 8.34 -5.97 -6.44
C ARG A 117 6.91 -5.51 -6.67
N LEU A 118 6.22 -5.15 -5.59
CA LEU A 118 4.84 -4.69 -5.61
C LEU A 118 4.72 -3.34 -4.89
N PRO A 119 3.77 -2.47 -5.27
CA PRO A 119 3.46 -1.26 -4.50
C PRO A 119 3.22 -1.60 -3.02
N SER A 120 3.74 -0.77 -2.10
CA SER A 120 3.71 -1.08 -0.67
C SER A 120 2.30 -1.22 -0.10
N ALA A 121 1.31 -0.55 -0.69
CA ALA A 121 -0.10 -0.69 -0.30
C ALA A 121 -0.64 -2.10 -0.56
N LEU A 122 -0.03 -2.86 -1.49
CA LEU A 122 -0.38 -4.24 -1.83
C LEU A 122 0.31 -5.29 -0.95
N LEU A 123 1.12 -4.85 0.03
CA LEU A 123 1.91 -5.71 0.90
C LEU A 123 1.52 -5.48 2.36
N GLY A 124 1.32 -6.57 3.08
CA GLY A 124 1.17 -6.56 4.52
C GLY A 124 2.44 -6.14 5.23
N THR A 125 2.27 -5.54 6.40
CA THR A 125 3.36 -5.10 7.28
C THR A 125 3.50 -6.11 8.40
N TRP A 126 4.64 -6.81 8.45
CA TRP A 126 4.90 -7.88 9.40
C TRP A 126 6.06 -7.51 10.30
N GLY A 127 6.01 -7.83 11.59
CA GLY A 127 7.04 -7.47 12.55
C GLY A 127 7.12 -8.45 13.70
N LEU A 128 8.23 -8.38 14.44
CA LEU A 128 8.42 -9.17 15.66
C LEU A 128 7.68 -8.52 16.82
N VAL A 129 6.84 -9.30 17.50
CA VAL A 129 6.10 -8.91 18.70
C VAL A 129 6.52 -9.83 19.84
N ARG A 130 6.94 -9.24 20.95
CA ARG A 130 7.25 -9.97 22.18
C ARG A 130 5.95 -10.24 22.93
N GLN A 131 5.75 -11.48 23.36
CA GLN A 131 4.63 -11.80 24.24
C GLN A 131 4.94 -11.30 25.67
N PRO A 132 3.99 -10.69 26.40
CA PRO A 132 4.28 -10.09 27.71
C PRO A 132 4.81 -11.11 28.74
N ASN A 133 4.36 -12.36 28.65
CA ASN A 133 4.68 -13.41 29.62
C ASN A 133 5.76 -14.39 29.13
N SER A 134 6.31 -14.19 27.93
CA SER A 134 7.32 -15.08 27.39
C SER A 134 8.45 -14.34 26.69
N ASP A 135 9.63 -14.93 26.72
CA ASP A 135 10.79 -14.44 25.98
C ASP A 135 10.72 -14.83 24.49
N LYS A 136 9.56 -15.25 23.98
CA LYS A 136 9.37 -15.65 22.59
C LYS A 136 9.01 -14.44 21.73
N LEU A 137 9.55 -14.40 20.51
CA LEU A 137 9.31 -13.35 19.54
C LEU A 137 8.42 -13.90 18.42
N TYR A 138 7.17 -13.47 18.38
CA TYR A 138 6.22 -13.90 17.35
C TYR A 138 6.30 -12.99 16.13
N MET A 139 6.42 -13.56 14.95
CA MET A 139 6.26 -12.80 13.70
C MET A 139 4.76 -12.59 13.45
N MET A 140 4.29 -11.34 13.46
CA MET A 140 2.87 -11.01 13.37
C MET A 140 2.58 -9.89 12.34
N PRO A 141 1.36 -9.82 11.77
CA PRO A 141 0.94 -8.75 10.88
C PRO A 141 0.68 -7.45 11.67
N VAL A 142 1.75 -6.79 12.08
CA VAL A 142 1.70 -5.55 12.88
C VAL A 142 0.88 -4.44 12.24
N GLY A 143 0.75 -4.41 10.91
CA GLY A 143 -0.10 -3.44 10.22
C GLY A 143 -1.59 -3.57 10.52
N LEU A 144 -2.07 -4.78 10.84
CA LEU A 144 -3.48 -5.04 11.17
C LEU A 144 -3.75 -4.96 12.68
N LEU A 145 -2.70 -5.11 13.50
CA LEU A 145 -2.81 -5.24 14.95
C LEU A 145 -2.38 -3.98 15.71
N GLN A 146 -2.17 -2.85 15.03
CA GLN A 146 -1.63 -1.63 15.64
C GLN A 146 -2.44 -1.18 16.86
N ASP A 147 -3.77 -1.14 16.75
CA ASP A 147 -4.66 -0.73 17.84
C ASP A 147 -4.49 -1.61 19.09
N SER A 148 -4.42 -2.94 18.89
CA SER A 148 -4.28 -3.89 20.00
C SER A 148 -2.91 -3.74 20.66
N LEU A 149 -1.84 -3.65 19.86
CA LEU A 149 -0.47 -3.50 20.37
C LEU A 149 -0.26 -2.17 21.10
N GLN A 150 -0.91 -1.08 20.65
CA GLN A 150 -0.85 0.21 21.32
C GLN A 150 -1.66 0.22 22.62
N SER A 151 -2.82 -0.46 22.65
CA SER A 151 -3.64 -0.58 23.86
C SER A 151 -2.93 -1.35 24.98
N ASP A 152 -2.07 -2.31 24.64
CA ASP A 152 -1.27 -3.03 25.62
C ASP A 152 -0.09 -2.19 26.12
N LYS A 153 0.46 -1.30 25.28
CA LYS A 153 1.48 -0.35 25.72
C LYS A 153 0.91 0.60 26.77
N THR A 154 -0.29 1.15 26.55
CA THR A 154 -0.93 2.06 27.52
C THR A 154 -1.37 1.34 28.79
N LYS A 155 -1.82 0.08 28.71
CA LYS A 155 -2.14 -0.75 29.89
C LYS A 155 -0.90 -1.08 30.74
N ASN A 156 0.24 -1.38 30.12
CA ASN A 156 1.48 -1.69 30.84
C ASN A 156 2.16 -0.46 31.46
N LEU A 157 1.84 0.76 31.00
CA LEU A 157 2.26 2.02 31.64
C LEU A 157 1.33 2.42 32.81
N GLY A 158 0.13 1.84 32.91
CA GLY A 158 -0.82 2.08 34.00
C GLY A 158 -0.60 1.22 35.26
N SER A 159 0.34 0.27 35.23
CA SER A 159 0.61 -0.66 36.34
C SER A 159 2.03 -0.52 36.94
N SER A 160 2.74 0.58 36.66
CA SER A 160 3.94 0.92 37.40
C SER A 160 3.57 1.64 38.69
N SER A 161 3.97 1.06 39.82
CA SER A 161 3.79 1.61 41.15
C SER A 161 4.18 3.09 41.23
N LYS A 162 3.25 3.84 41.81
CA LYS A 162 3.37 5.21 42.35
C LYS A 162 4.79 5.47 42.88
N PRO A 163 5.55 6.44 42.34
CA PRO A 163 6.73 6.92 43.02
C PRO A 163 6.26 7.70 44.25
N THR A 164 6.53 7.14 45.42
CA THR A 164 6.47 7.85 46.70
C THR A 164 7.42 9.03 46.63
N ILE A 165 6.89 10.25 46.59
CA ILE A 165 7.61 11.47 46.97
C ILE A 165 6.94 11.98 48.25
N PRO A 166 7.71 12.32 49.30
CA PRO A 166 7.16 12.77 50.57
C PRO A 166 6.43 14.11 50.39
N SER A 167 5.27 14.21 51.03
CA SER A 167 4.56 15.43 51.30
C SER A 167 5.46 16.49 51.93
N GLN A 168 5.39 17.74 51.46
CA GLN A 168 5.06 18.87 52.33
C GLN A 168 4.65 20.14 51.56
N HIS A 169 3.62 20.76 52.13
CA HIS A 169 3.13 22.13 52.02
C HIS A 169 2.01 22.50 51.02
N GLU A 170 0.89 22.84 51.67
CA GLU A 170 -0.36 23.45 51.24
C GLU A 170 -0.17 24.85 50.64
N SER A 171 -1.03 25.22 49.68
CA SER A 171 -1.96 26.34 49.84
C SER A 171 -2.98 26.43 48.69
N LEU A 172 -4.15 26.93 49.08
CA LEU A 172 -5.47 26.87 48.46
C LEU A 172 -5.73 28.04 47.47
N ALA A 173 -6.76 27.85 46.63
CA ALA A 173 -7.82 28.82 46.26
C ALA A 173 -7.94 29.27 44.78
N THR A 174 -9.05 28.81 44.17
CA THR A 174 -10.11 29.58 43.45
C THR A 174 -9.73 30.34 42.16
N GLY A 175 -10.42 30.29 41.01
CA GLY A 175 -11.66 29.66 40.56
C GLY A 175 -12.00 30.09 39.11
N ILE A 176 -12.93 29.37 38.47
CA ILE A 176 -13.93 29.80 37.45
C ILE A 176 -13.45 30.57 36.19
N GLN A 177 -13.49 29.98 34.99
CA GLN A 177 -14.56 30.10 33.94
C GLN A 177 -14.07 29.70 32.52
N CYS A 178 -15.04 29.31 31.68
CA CYS A 178 -14.96 28.82 30.31
C CYS A 178 -14.61 29.87 29.24
N GLN A 179 -13.95 29.43 28.15
CA GLN A 179 -14.17 29.78 26.73
C GLN A 179 -13.34 28.78 25.89
N GLU A 180 -13.91 27.88 25.08
CA GLU A 180 -14.32 28.10 23.68
C GLU A 180 -13.36 29.00 22.90
N GLU A 181 -12.39 28.39 22.20
CA GLU A 181 -12.10 28.61 20.78
C GLU A 181 -11.32 27.40 20.21
N ASP A 182 -11.83 26.81 19.13
CA ASP A 182 -11.09 25.93 18.22
C ASP A 182 -9.94 26.72 17.57
N PRO A 183 -8.76 26.09 17.41
CA PRO A 183 -8.34 25.88 16.03
C PRO A 183 -7.72 24.50 15.80
N LEU A 184 -8.30 23.81 14.81
CA LEU A 184 -7.64 22.96 13.81
C LEU A 184 -6.22 22.51 14.17
N ASP A 185 -6.09 21.29 14.69
CA ASP A 185 -4.80 20.61 14.71
C ASP A 185 -4.86 19.25 14.03
N GLU A 186 -3.88 19.05 13.17
CA GLU A 186 -3.78 18.01 12.17
C GLU A 186 -3.77 16.62 12.82
N SER A 187 -4.65 15.73 12.38
CA SER A 187 -4.47 14.30 12.64
C SER A 187 -3.12 13.86 12.06
N PRO A 188 -2.19 13.32 12.86
CA PRO A 188 -0.83 13.12 12.43
C PRO A 188 -0.77 12.04 11.37
N ILE A 189 -0.33 12.43 10.17
CA ILE A 189 0.37 11.53 9.28
C ILE A 189 1.55 10.98 10.10
N PRO A 190 1.79 9.65 10.17
CA PRO A 190 2.97 9.12 10.84
C PRO A 190 4.19 9.35 9.95
N THR A 191 4.64 10.61 9.92
CA THR A 191 5.86 11.07 9.28
C THR A 191 6.76 11.71 10.32
N SER A 192 7.17 10.93 11.31
CA SER A 192 8.55 10.92 11.79
C SER A 192 8.77 9.70 12.69
N PRO A 193 9.78 8.86 12.42
CA PRO A 193 10.24 7.92 13.43
C PRO A 193 10.96 8.70 14.53
N ASP A 194 10.38 8.62 15.72
CA ASP A 194 10.91 9.10 16.98
C ASP A 194 12.39 8.67 17.15
N LYS A 195 13.27 9.61 17.50
CA LYS A 195 14.74 9.47 17.37
C LYS A 195 15.39 8.49 18.37
N GLN A 196 14.62 7.75 19.17
CA GLN A 196 15.15 6.83 20.19
C GLN A 196 14.56 5.42 20.19
N THR A 197 13.53 5.12 19.40
CA THR A 197 13.09 3.73 19.20
C THR A 197 13.83 3.15 17.99
N GLY A 198 14.75 2.22 18.24
CA GLY A 198 15.47 1.49 17.19
C GLY A 198 14.50 1.04 16.10
N ARG A 199 14.88 1.26 14.84
CA ARG A 199 14.05 1.01 13.64
C ARG A 199 13.26 -0.28 13.80
N GLN A 200 11.94 -0.18 13.91
CA GLN A 200 11.07 -1.35 13.99
C GLN A 200 11.34 -2.24 12.79
N LEU A 201 11.78 -3.47 13.05
CA LEU A 201 12.10 -4.43 12.02
C LEU A 201 10.81 -4.93 11.39
N VAL A 202 10.55 -4.48 10.15
CA VAL A 202 9.36 -4.80 9.38
C VAL A 202 9.65 -5.58 8.08
N LEU A 203 9.00 -6.73 7.92
CA LEU A 203 8.92 -7.48 6.67
C LEU A 203 7.69 -7.05 5.86
N ARG A 204 7.79 -7.21 4.54
CA ARG A 204 6.69 -6.94 3.62
C ARG A 204 6.32 -8.24 2.94
N ILE A 205 5.09 -8.70 3.13
CA ILE A 205 4.62 -9.98 2.60
C ILE A 205 3.31 -9.73 1.85
N ALA A 206 3.15 -10.35 0.68
CA ALA A 206 1.88 -10.30 -0.03
C ALA A 206 0.78 -11.00 0.78
N GLU A 207 -0.33 -10.31 1.03
CA GLU A 207 -1.46 -10.81 1.80
C GLU A 207 -2.35 -11.66 0.90
N LEU A 208 -1.96 -12.91 0.67
CA LEU A 208 -2.74 -13.92 -0.04
C LEU A 208 -2.86 -15.14 0.87
N LEU A 209 -4.08 -15.60 1.14
CA LEU A 209 -4.31 -16.70 2.08
C LEU A 209 -3.67 -18.02 1.61
N PRO A 210 -3.72 -18.41 0.32
CA PRO A 210 -3.00 -19.59 -0.16
C PRO A 210 -1.48 -19.48 0.05
N LEU A 211 -0.92 -18.28 -0.15
CA LEU A 211 0.50 -18.03 0.10
C LEU A 211 0.81 -18.18 1.59
N LEU A 212 0.02 -17.57 2.48
CA LEU A 212 0.22 -17.67 3.92
C LEU A 212 0.09 -19.12 4.40
N ARG A 213 -0.89 -19.89 3.91
CA ARG A 213 -1.03 -21.32 4.23
C ARG A 213 0.19 -22.12 3.78
N SER A 214 0.64 -21.94 2.54
CA SER A 214 1.80 -22.67 1.99
C SER A 214 3.11 -22.39 2.73
N ILE A 215 3.30 -21.19 3.28
CA ILE A 215 4.50 -20.86 4.04
C ILE A 215 4.37 -21.16 5.54
N SER A 216 3.16 -21.22 6.11
CA SER A 216 3.01 -21.32 7.56
C SER A 216 3.52 -22.64 8.12
N VAL A 217 3.22 -23.76 7.46
CA VAL A 217 3.72 -25.10 7.86
C VAL A 217 5.24 -25.18 7.85
N PRO A 218 5.96 -24.85 6.75
CA PRO A 218 7.42 -24.91 6.77
C PRO A 218 8.06 -23.91 7.74
N LEU A 219 7.39 -22.80 8.06
CA LEU A 219 7.89 -21.78 9.00
C LEU A 219 7.62 -22.09 10.47
N SER A 220 6.51 -22.77 10.78
CA SER A 220 6.13 -23.18 12.14
C SER A 220 6.96 -24.38 12.64
N LEU A 221 7.41 -25.23 11.72
CA LEU A 221 8.27 -26.38 12.01
C LEU A 221 9.69 -25.93 12.42
N SER A 222 9.83 -25.53 13.68
CA SER A 222 11.10 -25.18 14.31
C SER A 222 11.88 -26.44 14.71
N LYS A 223 13.11 -26.56 14.18
CA LYS A 223 14.19 -27.44 14.65
C LYS A 223 13.84 -28.93 14.83
N LYS A 224 13.54 -29.64 13.74
CA LYS A 224 13.88 -31.08 13.68
C LYS A 224 15.31 -31.22 13.12
N GLY A 225 16.29 -31.45 13.99
CA GLY A 225 17.64 -31.89 13.60
C GLY A 225 18.73 -30.81 13.41
N GLY A 226 18.89 -29.85 14.34
CA GLY A 226 20.08 -28.97 14.41
C GLY A 226 20.22 -27.90 13.30
N LYS A 227 19.37 -27.91 12.28
CA LYS A 227 19.37 -26.92 11.19
C LYS A 227 18.76 -25.58 11.65
N LYS A 228 19.24 -24.47 11.07
CA LYS A 228 18.72 -23.11 11.31
C LYS A 228 17.21 -23.06 11.02
N SER A 229 16.45 -22.30 11.82
CA SER A 229 15.00 -22.14 11.62
C SER A 229 14.70 -21.60 10.22
N SER A 230 13.68 -22.13 9.56
CA SER A 230 13.26 -21.77 8.20
C SER A 230 12.86 -20.29 8.09
N ILE A 231 12.30 -19.71 9.17
CA ILE A 231 11.97 -18.28 9.26
C ILE A 231 13.18 -17.38 9.05
N MET A 232 14.38 -17.86 9.37
CA MET A 232 15.61 -17.09 9.17
C MET A 232 15.92 -16.84 7.69
N ARG A 233 15.30 -17.59 6.77
CA ARG A 233 15.42 -17.34 5.32
C ARG A 233 14.62 -16.12 4.88
N LEU A 234 13.57 -15.76 5.61
CA LEU A 234 12.72 -14.60 5.31
C LEU A 234 13.30 -13.29 5.85
N LEU A 235 14.11 -13.36 6.91
CA LEU A 235 14.69 -12.16 7.54
C LEU A 235 15.80 -11.56 6.65
N PRO A 236 15.71 -10.26 6.31
CA PRO A 236 16.75 -9.55 5.59
C PRO A 236 18.12 -9.72 6.25
N PHE A 237 19.17 -9.83 5.43
CA PHE A 237 20.54 -9.96 5.94
C PHE A 237 20.92 -8.82 6.92
N ARG A 238 20.49 -7.59 6.60
CA ARG A 238 20.71 -6.40 7.43
C ARG A 238 20.02 -6.42 8.80
N TRP A 239 19.17 -7.41 9.07
CA TRP A 239 18.61 -7.57 10.40
C TRP A 239 19.49 -8.42 11.30
N LYS A 240 20.43 -9.20 10.75
CA LYS A 240 21.22 -10.18 11.49
C LYS A 240 22.55 -9.59 11.96
N HIS A 241 23.02 -10.03 13.12
CA HIS A 241 24.35 -9.70 13.64
C HIS A 241 25.47 -10.13 12.66
N PRO A 242 26.55 -9.34 12.48
CA PRO A 242 26.86 -8.07 13.15
C PRO A 242 26.24 -6.83 12.50
N GLN A 243 25.62 -6.96 11.34
CA GLN A 243 25.14 -5.81 10.55
C GLN A 243 23.76 -5.29 10.96
N GLY A 244 23.10 -5.94 11.92
CA GLY A 244 21.72 -5.65 12.32
C GLY A 244 21.40 -5.97 13.78
N PRO A 245 20.18 -5.59 14.24
CA PRO A 245 19.78 -5.69 15.64
C PRO A 245 19.34 -7.08 16.11
N VAL A 246 19.00 -8.01 15.21
CA VAL A 246 18.66 -9.39 15.58
C VAL A 246 19.94 -10.14 15.92
N THR A 247 20.09 -10.44 17.20
CA THR A 247 21.20 -11.22 17.75
C THR A 247 20.98 -12.71 17.52
N ALA A 248 22.06 -13.50 17.50
CA ALA A 248 21.97 -14.97 17.39
C ALA A 248 21.14 -15.61 18.52
N HIS A 249 20.99 -14.93 19.66
CA HIS A 249 20.11 -15.36 20.73
C HIS A 249 18.63 -15.16 20.37
N GLU A 250 18.28 -14.01 19.83
CA GLU A 250 16.92 -13.70 19.38
C GLU A 250 16.51 -14.55 18.19
N GLU A 251 17.42 -14.85 17.25
CA GLU A 251 17.16 -15.75 16.12
C GLU A 251 16.60 -17.11 16.57
N LYS A 252 17.01 -17.60 17.75
CA LYS A 252 16.53 -18.87 18.32
C LYS A 252 15.13 -18.77 18.94
N LYS A 253 14.66 -17.55 19.25
CA LYS A 253 13.38 -17.24 19.91
C LYS A 253 12.27 -16.84 18.94
N ILE A 254 12.60 -16.61 17.67
CA ILE A 254 11.64 -16.20 16.65
C ILE A 254 10.74 -17.39 16.29
N ILE A 255 9.42 -17.19 16.40
CA ILE A 255 8.38 -18.18 16.16
C ILE A 255 7.42 -17.66 15.09
N TRP A 256 7.10 -18.53 14.14
CA TRP A 256 5.93 -18.38 13.28
C TRP A 256 4.83 -19.28 13.81
N SER A 257 3.65 -18.72 14.10
CA SER A 257 2.52 -19.52 14.58
C SER A 257 1.92 -20.35 13.45
N GLU A 258 1.38 -21.53 13.75
CA GLU A 258 0.71 -22.35 12.73
C GLU A 258 -0.59 -21.69 12.26
N ASP A 259 -1.38 -21.16 13.21
CA ASP A 259 -2.66 -20.47 12.97
C ASP A 259 -2.52 -19.05 12.39
N MET A 260 -1.36 -18.69 11.84
CA MET A 260 -1.11 -17.36 11.27
C MET A 260 -2.05 -16.99 10.11
N PRO A 261 -2.38 -17.90 9.17
CA PRO A 261 -3.33 -17.59 8.09
C PRO A 261 -4.71 -17.21 8.64
N GLU A 262 -5.22 -17.98 9.60
CA GLU A 262 -6.54 -17.81 10.22
C GLU A 262 -6.59 -16.55 11.07
N LEU A 263 -5.52 -16.29 11.85
CA LEU A 263 -5.38 -15.06 12.63
C LEU A 263 -5.33 -13.83 11.73
N THR A 264 -4.61 -13.90 10.61
CA THR A 264 -4.53 -12.79 9.64
C THR A 264 -5.89 -12.53 9.00
N LEU A 265 -6.63 -13.57 8.61
CA LEU A 265 -7.97 -13.45 8.05
C LEU A 265 -8.95 -12.83 9.06
N ARG A 266 -8.97 -13.33 10.30
CA ARG A 266 -9.81 -12.79 11.39
C ARG A 266 -9.48 -11.32 11.67
N SER A 267 -8.20 -10.98 11.74
CA SER A 267 -7.74 -9.61 11.99
C SER A 267 -8.11 -8.68 10.84
N MET A 268 -7.99 -9.14 9.59
CA MET A 268 -8.38 -8.38 8.41
C MET A 268 -9.90 -8.13 8.39
N ARG A 269 -10.72 -9.16 8.67
CA ARG A 269 -12.18 -9.02 8.78
C ARG A 269 -12.56 -7.96 9.81
N GLY A 270 -12.05 -8.09 11.03
CA GLY A 270 -12.31 -7.11 12.10
C GLY A 270 -11.84 -5.70 11.75
N PHE A 271 -10.68 -5.58 11.09
CA PHE A 271 -10.15 -4.28 10.65
C PHE A 271 -11.05 -3.62 9.59
N VAL A 272 -11.52 -4.38 8.59
CA VAL A 272 -12.41 -3.84 7.55
C VAL A 272 -13.76 -3.45 8.13
N VAL A 273 -14.34 -4.28 9.01
CA VAL A 273 -15.61 -3.97 9.72
C VAL A 273 -15.50 -2.64 10.48
N LYS A 274 -14.40 -2.44 11.23
CA LYS A 274 -14.14 -1.17 11.93
C LYS A 274 -14.06 0.01 10.97
N LYS A 275 -13.36 -0.14 9.83
CA LYS A 275 -13.22 0.93 8.84
C LYS A 275 -14.55 1.28 8.16
N LEU A 276 -15.36 0.28 7.82
CA LEU A 276 -16.70 0.50 7.27
C LEU A 276 -17.61 1.20 8.30
N GLY A 277 -17.61 0.74 9.55
CA GLY A 277 -18.35 1.38 10.64
C GLY A 277 -17.94 2.84 10.85
N ALA A 278 -16.64 3.15 10.82
CA ALA A 278 -16.15 4.52 10.95
C ALA A 278 -16.61 5.44 9.80
N VAL A 279 -16.64 4.93 8.56
CA VAL A 279 -17.16 5.69 7.41
C VAL A 279 -18.66 5.93 7.55
N LEU A 280 -19.41 4.95 8.06
CA LEU A 280 -20.85 5.06 8.25
C LEU A 280 -21.23 6.02 9.37
N GLU A 281 -20.49 6.02 10.47
CA GLU A 281 -20.67 7.00 11.54
C GLU A 281 -20.48 8.43 11.03
N LYS A 282 -19.56 8.64 10.08
CA LYS A 282 -19.38 9.94 9.43
C LYS A 282 -20.48 10.25 8.40
N TYR A 283 -20.88 9.27 7.60
CA TYR A 283 -21.85 9.42 6.51
C TYR A 283 -23.15 8.65 6.78
N LYS A 284 -23.90 9.07 7.80
CA LYS A 284 -25.09 8.36 8.31
C LYS A 284 -26.30 8.32 7.37
N ARG A 285 -26.36 9.20 6.36
CA ARG A 285 -27.53 9.34 5.48
C ARG A 285 -27.25 8.76 4.08
N VAL A 286 -27.94 7.66 3.77
CA VAL A 286 -27.98 7.06 2.42
C VAL A 286 -28.75 8.01 1.49
N GLY A 287 -28.30 8.13 0.25
CA GLY A 287 -29.03 8.90 -0.76
C GLY A 287 -28.82 10.42 -0.70
N THR A 288 -27.93 10.91 0.16
CA THR A 288 -27.54 12.32 0.19
C THR A 288 -26.85 12.75 -1.10
N SER A 289 -26.88 14.05 -1.41
CA SER A 289 -26.18 14.66 -2.56
C SER A 289 -24.69 14.31 -2.60
N ASN A 290 -24.09 14.07 -1.44
CA ASN A 290 -22.69 13.64 -1.31
C ASN A 290 -22.42 12.26 -1.94
N GLY A 291 -23.45 11.43 -2.19
CA GLY A 291 -23.33 10.19 -2.97
C GLY A 291 -22.34 9.15 -2.44
N VAL A 292 -22.01 9.17 -1.13
CA VAL A 292 -21.08 8.21 -0.51
C VAL A 292 -21.71 6.83 -0.42
N TRP A 293 -22.98 6.76 0.00
CA TRP A 293 -23.77 5.53 0.09
C TRP A 293 -25.05 5.68 -0.73
N ARG A 294 -25.29 4.74 -1.64
CA ARG A 294 -26.56 4.60 -2.37
C ARG A 294 -27.07 3.18 -2.20
N ALA A 295 -28.34 3.04 -1.82
CA ALA A 295 -28.99 1.74 -1.80
C ALA A 295 -29.24 1.27 -3.24
N LEU A 296 -29.07 -0.03 -3.45
CA LEU A 296 -29.41 -0.71 -4.69
C LEU A 296 -30.43 -1.79 -4.36
N ASP A 297 -31.62 -1.66 -4.94
CA ASP A 297 -32.68 -2.65 -4.81
C ASP A 297 -32.45 -3.73 -5.86
N LEU A 298 -31.90 -4.87 -5.41
CA LEU A 298 -31.67 -6.05 -6.24
C LEU A 298 -32.71 -7.11 -5.92
N LEU A 299 -33.38 -7.60 -6.97
CA LEU A 299 -34.25 -8.78 -6.90
C LEU A 299 -33.43 -10.08 -7.03
N GLU A 300 -32.37 -10.05 -7.82
CA GLU A 300 -31.50 -11.20 -8.10
C GLU A 300 -30.01 -10.81 -8.11
N TYR A 301 -29.14 -11.73 -7.74
CA TYR A 301 -27.68 -11.56 -7.79
C TYR A 301 -27.12 -11.96 -9.15
N SER A 302 -27.41 -11.18 -10.18
CA SER A 302 -26.89 -11.37 -11.54
C SER A 302 -26.17 -10.11 -12.05
N ASP A 303 -25.25 -10.28 -13.00
CA ASP A 303 -24.54 -9.14 -13.62
C ASP A 303 -25.51 -8.19 -14.32
N ALA A 304 -26.54 -8.74 -14.98
CA ALA A 304 -27.59 -7.95 -15.63
C ALA A 304 -28.43 -7.15 -14.61
N ALA A 305 -28.85 -7.77 -13.51
CA ALA A 305 -29.61 -7.09 -12.46
C ALA A 305 -28.79 -5.97 -11.80
N LEU A 306 -27.48 -6.20 -11.60
CA LEU A 306 -26.57 -5.18 -11.10
C LEU A 306 -26.39 -4.02 -12.07
N GLN A 307 -26.23 -4.30 -13.36
CA GLN A 307 -26.11 -3.27 -14.39
C GLN A 307 -27.38 -2.42 -14.48
N ASP A 308 -28.56 -3.04 -14.41
CA ASP A 308 -29.85 -2.35 -14.42
C ASP A 308 -30.04 -1.47 -13.17
N ALA A 309 -29.80 -2.04 -11.98
CA ALA A 309 -29.87 -1.29 -10.72
C ALA A 309 -28.87 -0.13 -10.67
N LEU A 310 -27.66 -0.33 -11.20
CA LEU A 310 -26.69 0.76 -11.35
C LEU A 310 -27.16 1.79 -12.37
N GLY A 311 -27.77 1.39 -13.49
CA GLY A 311 -28.31 2.29 -14.52
C GLY A 311 -29.37 3.25 -14.00
N ASN A 312 -30.16 2.81 -13.00
CA ASN A 312 -31.17 3.63 -12.34
C ASN A 312 -30.60 4.71 -11.40
N LEU A 313 -29.30 4.66 -11.08
CA LEU A 313 -28.65 5.71 -10.29
C LEU A 313 -28.41 6.96 -11.14
N GLU A 314 -28.75 8.13 -10.57
CA GLU A 314 -28.32 9.42 -11.11
C GLU A 314 -26.79 9.48 -11.21
N ARG A 315 -26.27 10.12 -12.25
CA ARG A 315 -24.82 10.33 -12.40
C ARG A 315 -24.34 11.34 -11.35
N PHE A 316 -23.32 10.96 -10.59
CA PHE A 316 -22.64 11.85 -9.64
C PHE A 316 -21.12 11.77 -9.78
N ASP A 317 -20.43 12.73 -9.15
CA ASP A 317 -18.99 12.90 -9.28
C ASP A 317 -18.21 11.68 -8.77
N ARG A 318 -17.28 11.21 -9.61
CA ARG A 318 -16.30 10.17 -9.30
C ARG A 318 -16.92 8.81 -8.98
N MET A 319 -18.05 8.50 -9.62
CA MET A 319 -18.71 7.20 -9.51
C MET A 319 -17.76 6.05 -9.92
N GLU A 320 -16.85 6.27 -10.86
CA GLU A 320 -15.83 5.30 -11.29
C GLU A 320 -14.81 4.91 -10.20
N CYS A 321 -14.68 5.71 -9.13
CA CYS A 321 -13.82 5.40 -7.98
C CYS A 321 -14.51 4.50 -6.94
N GLY A 322 -15.79 4.18 -7.13
CA GLY A 322 -16.60 3.45 -6.18
C GLY A 322 -16.43 1.92 -6.21
N GLY A 323 -17.37 1.25 -5.56
CA GLY A 323 -17.46 -0.21 -5.40
C GLY A 323 -18.90 -0.61 -5.09
N VAL A 324 -19.33 -1.78 -5.55
CA VAL A 324 -20.62 -2.37 -5.15
C VAL A 324 -20.40 -3.34 -4.00
N LEU A 325 -21.21 -3.26 -2.96
CA LEU A 325 -21.24 -4.18 -1.84
C LEU A 325 -22.52 -5.01 -1.94
N LEU A 326 -22.40 -6.34 -1.98
CA LEU A 326 -23.53 -7.26 -1.91
C LEU A 326 -23.65 -7.77 -0.49
N LEU A 327 -24.83 -7.63 0.12
CA LEU A 327 -24.99 -7.89 1.54
C LEU A 327 -25.53 -9.29 1.88
N GLY A 328 -25.81 -10.12 0.86
CA GLY A 328 -26.37 -11.46 1.00
C GLY A 328 -27.82 -11.43 1.50
N ALA A 329 -28.71 -12.19 0.86
CA ALA A 329 -30.13 -12.16 1.21
C ALA A 329 -30.36 -12.74 2.62
N LYS A 330 -31.13 -12.02 3.46
CA LYS A 330 -31.58 -12.51 4.78
C LYS A 330 -32.58 -13.68 4.65
N ASN A 331 -33.23 -13.84 3.50
CA ASN A 331 -34.44 -14.67 3.33
C ASN A 331 -34.42 -15.66 2.13
N SER A 332 -33.26 -16.05 1.58
CA SER A 332 -33.22 -17.07 0.50
C SER A 332 -33.41 -18.51 0.99
N ALA A 333 -34.15 -18.72 2.08
CA ALA A 333 -34.61 -20.04 2.50
C ALA A 333 -35.95 -20.44 1.84
N ALA A 334 -36.55 -19.57 1.00
CA ALA A 334 -37.86 -19.77 0.42
C ALA A 334 -37.89 -19.48 -1.09
N ALA A 335 -37.01 -20.11 -1.87
CA ALA A 335 -37.26 -20.36 -3.30
C ALA A 335 -36.37 -21.52 -3.74
N GLY A 336 -36.99 -22.64 -4.11
CA GLY A 336 -36.32 -23.80 -4.69
C GLY A 336 -35.81 -23.52 -6.10
N SER A 337 -34.87 -22.60 -6.27
CA SER A 337 -34.17 -22.39 -7.52
C SER A 337 -32.84 -23.13 -7.50
N THR A 338 -32.85 -24.26 -8.21
CA THR A 338 -31.71 -24.99 -8.76
C THR A 338 -30.40 -24.21 -8.79
N SER A 339 -29.41 -24.72 -8.07
CA SER A 339 -27.97 -24.69 -8.34
C SER A 339 -27.54 -23.99 -9.65
N SER A 340 -27.52 -22.66 -9.66
CA SER A 340 -26.69 -21.91 -10.60
C SER A 340 -25.38 -21.66 -9.89
N SER A 341 -24.29 -22.25 -10.39
CA SER A 341 -22.93 -22.02 -9.94
C SER A 341 -22.73 -20.55 -9.60
N SER A 342 -22.34 -20.26 -8.36
CA SER A 342 -21.98 -18.93 -7.89
C SER A 342 -20.79 -18.42 -8.69
N VAL A 343 -21.05 -17.87 -9.88
CA VAL A 343 -20.05 -17.13 -10.64
C VAL A 343 -19.77 -15.90 -9.79
N SER A 344 -18.63 -15.89 -9.11
CA SER A 344 -18.20 -14.75 -8.31
C SER A 344 -18.10 -13.54 -9.23
N LEU A 345 -19.05 -12.61 -9.10
CA LEU A 345 -19.03 -11.38 -9.86
C LEU A 345 -17.88 -10.53 -9.34
N ASP A 346 -16.82 -10.41 -10.13
CA ASP A 346 -15.62 -9.71 -9.69
C ASP A 346 -15.67 -8.20 -9.93
N SER A 347 -16.34 -7.81 -11.01
CA SER A 347 -16.51 -6.43 -11.44
C SER A 347 -17.78 -6.29 -12.28
N VAL A 348 -18.41 -5.13 -12.25
CA VAL A 348 -19.59 -4.77 -13.04
C VAL A 348 -19.30 -3.50 -13.86
N LEU A 349 -19.93 -3.37 -15.02
CA LEU A 349 -19.87 -2.16 -15.84
C LEU A 349 -20.83 -1.10 -15.32
N LEU A 350 -20.36 0.14 -15.19
CA LEU A 350 -21.21 1.31 -14.91
C LEU A 350 -21.77 1.86 -16.22
N PRO A 351 -23.09 1.88 -16.43
CA PRO A 351 -23.69 2.43 -17.64
C PRO A 351 -23.39 3.92 -17.87
N GLN A 352 -23.30 4.71 -16.79
CA GLN A 352 -23.14 6.18 -16.87
C GLN A 352 -21.78 6.63 -17.38
N THR A 353 -20.73 5.88 -17.06
CA THR A 353 -19.32 6.25 -17.35
C THR A 353 -18.62 5.25 -18.26
N GLY A 354 -19.21 4.06 -18.49
CA GLY A 354 -18.57 2.94 -19.17
C GLY A 354 -17.42 2.30 -18.39
N SER A 355 -17.19 2.71 -17.14
CA SER A 355 -16.09 2.22 -16.31
C SER A 355 -16.44 0.91 -15.62
N LYS A 356 -15.44 0.06 -15.34
CA LYS A 356 -15.61 -1.16 -14.54
C LYS A 356 -15.34 -0.87 -13.07
N VAL A 357 -16.26 -1.27 -12.20
CA VAL A 357 -16.18 -1.09 -10.75
C VAL A 357 -16.16 -2.45 -10.06
N PRO A 358 -15.34 -2.63 -8.99
CA PRO A 358 -15.28 -3.89 -8.27
C PRO A 358 -16.57 -4.18 -7.51
N VAL A 359 -16.92 -5.46 -7.46
CA VAL A 359 -18.03 -5.99 -6.66
C VAL A 359 -17.46 -6.75 -5.46
N PHE A 360 -17.96 -6.44 -4.28
CA PHE A 360 -17.56 -7.01 -2.99
C PHE A 360 -18.73 -7.77 -2.40
N ASP A 361 -18.68 -9.09 -2.47
CA ASP A 361 -19.68 -9.93 -1.81
C ASP A 361 -19.36 -10.08 -0.32
N LEU A 362 -20.11 -9.38 0.53
CA LEU A 362 -19.85 -9.38 1.97
C LEU A 362 -20.14 -10.75 2.59
N SER A 363 -21.06 -11.54 2.03
CA SER A 363 -21.36 -12.89 2.50
C SER A 363 -20.17 -13.85 2.35
N VAL A 364 -19.36 -13.59 1.33
CA VAL A 364 -18.13 -14.33 1.01
C VAL A 364 -16.93 -13.79 1.79
N LEU A 365 -16.83 -12.45 1.90
CA LEU A 365 -15.67 -11.80 2.53
C LEU A 365 -15.67 -11.91 4.06
N PHE A 366 -16.84 -11.87 4.68
CA PHE A 366 -17.02 -11.80 6.13
C PHE A 366 -17.62 -13.07 6.72
N SER A 367 -17.47 -13.25 8.03
CA SER A 367 -18.24 -14.29 8.74
C SER A 367 -19.66 -13.78 9.01
N GLU A 368 -20.62 -14.68 9.23
CA GLU A 368 -21.99 -14.30 9.63
C GLU A 368 -21.99 -13.39 10.87
N SER A 369 -21.11 -13.67 11.84
CA SER A 369 -20.97 -12.85 13.04
C SER A 369 -20.52 -11.42 12.75
N ASP A 370 -19.67 -11.22 11.74
CA ASP A 370 -19.18 -9.90 11.35
C ASP A 370 -20.25 -9.12 10.58
N ILE A 371 -21.02 -9.80 9.74
CA ILE A 371 -22.16 -9.22 9.00
C ILE A 371 -23.27 -8.82 9.97
N ASN A 372 -23.57 -9.66 10.96
CA ASN A 372 -24.57 -9.35 11.98
C ASN A 372 -24.17 -8.13 12.81
N LYS A 373 -22.89 -8.03 13.21
CA LYS A 373 -22.37 -6.81 13.86
C LYS A 373 -22.58 -5.56 13.02
N LEU A 374 -22.30 -5.62 11.71
CA LEU A 374 -22.52 -4.49 10.80
C LEU A 374 -24.01 -4.11 10.70
N ARG A 375 -24.89 -5.11 10.61
CA ARG A 375 -26.36 -4.93 10.53
C ARG A 375 -26.97 -4.40 11.81
N GLU A 376 -26.51 -4.86 12.97
CA GLU A 376 -26.92 -4.37 14.28
C GLU A 376 -26.45 -2.94 14.51
N SER A 377 -25.22 -2.62 14.08
CA SER A 377 -24.65 -1.29 14.25
C SER A 377 -25.28 -0.26 13.31
N HIS A 378 -25.67 -0.65 12.10
CA HIS A 378 -26.14 0.28 11.09
C HIS A 378 -27.29 -0.28 10.23
N ALA A 379 -28.42 0.42 10.22
CA ALA A 379 -29.62 0.08 9.43
C ALA A 379 -29.35 0.02 7.92
N GLN A 380 -28.31 0.70 7.42
CA GLN A 380 -27.96 0.72 6.00
C GLN A 380 -27.54 -0.66 5.48
N PHE A 381 -27.00 -1.54 6.32
CA PHE A 381 -26.65 -2.90 5.92
C PHE A 381 -27.86 -3.85 5.86
N GLN A 382 -29.08 -3.33 5.98
CA GLN A 382 -30.31 -4.10 5.78
C GLN A 382 -30.71 -4.18 4.29
N HIS A 383 -30.21 -3.27 3.45
CA HIS A 383 -30.43 -3.30 2.01
C HIS A 383 -29.74 -4.51 1.35
N THR A 384 -30.26 -4.96 0.21
CA THR A 384 -29.69 -6.12 -0.53
C THR A 384 -28.30 -5.80 -1.08
N ALA A 385 -28.11 -4.59 -1.60
CA ALA A 385 -26.83 -4.10 -2.07
C ALA A 385 -26.66 -2.60 -1.81
N LEU A 386 -25.40 -2.17 -1.74
CA LEU A 386 -25.01 -0.78 -1.56
C LEU A 386 -23.94 -0.41 -2.58
N PHE A 387 -24.07 0.76 -3.20
CA PHE A 387 -22.97 1.40 -3.90
C PHE A 387 -22.21 2.32 -2.93
N PHE A 388 -20.90 2.13 -2.85
CA PHE A 388 -20.01 2.88 -1.99
C PHE A 388 -19.02 3.70 -2.80
N ARG A 389 -19.00 5.02 -2.60
CA ARG A 389 -18.03 5.94 -3.21
C ARG A 389 -17.13 6.56 -2.14
N PRO A 390 -15.80 6.46 -2.27
CA PRO A 390 -14.87 7.10 -1.35
C PRO A 390 -14.74 8.61 -1.64
N GLU A 391 -15.17 9.45 -0.70
CA GLU A 391 -14.98 10.91 -0.78
C GLU A 391 -13.70 11.38 -0.07
N ASP A 392 -13.44 10.83 1.12
CA ASP A 392 -12.36 11.27 2.00
C ASP A 392 -11.35 10.15 2.27
N LYS A 393 -10.30 10.50 3.02
CA LYS A 393 -9.25 9.54 3.43
C LYS A 393 -9.81 8.31 4.14
N LEU A 394 -10.84 8.47 4.98
CA LEU A 394 -11.50 7.37 5.66
C LEU A 394 -12.18 6.42 4.67
N GLY A 395 -12.91 6.95 3.70
CA GLY A 395 -13.54 6.18 2.65
C GLY A 395 -12.54 5.48 1.74
N ILE A 396 -11.45 6.15 1.39
CA ILE A 396 -10.33 5.59 0.62
C ILE A 396 -9.69 4.42 1.37
N ASP A 397 -9.41 4.59 2.67
CA ASP A 397 -8.84 3.55 3.51
C ASP A 397 -9.79 2.34 3.63
N ALA A 398 -11.10 2.59 3.77
CA ALA A 398 -12.12 1.53 3.80
C ALA A 398 -12.20 0.76 2.47
N MET A 399 -12.24 1.46 1.34
CA MET A 399 -12.25 0.86 0.00
C MET A 399 -10.97 0.04 -0.25
N THR A 400 -9.81 0.59 0.11
CA THR A 400 -8.52 -0.10 0.03
C THR A 400 -8.52 -1.37 0.88
N SER A 401 -9.14 -1.33 2.06
CA SER A 401 -9.22 -2.47 2.99
C SER A 401 -10.17 -3.55 2.47
N LEU A 402 -11.31 -3.17 1.88
CA LEU A 402 -12.22 -4.09 1.16
C LEU A 402 -11.51 -4.82 0.03
N TRP A 403 -10.72 -4.10 -0.76
CA TRP A 403 -9.93 -4.72 -1.81
C TRP A 403 -8.87 -5.68 -1.27
N LYS A 404 -8.20 -5.32 -0.15
CA LYS A 404 -7.21 -6.20 0.49
C LYS A 404 -7.82 -7.51 0.98
N ILE A 405 -8.98 -7.48 1.62
CA ILE A 405 -9.63 -8.71 2.07
C ILE A 405 -10.12 -9.56 0.90
N LYS A 406 -10.67 -8.93 -0.16
CA LYS A 406 -11.04 -9.64 -1.39
C LYS A 406 -9.83 -10.34 -2.01
N ARG A 407 -8.71 -9.64 -2.09
CA ARG A 407 -7.45 -10.22 -2.58
C ARG A 407 -6.89 -11.31 -1.66
N LEU A 408 -7.01 -11.15 -0.35
CA LEU A 408 -6.56 -12.15 0.62
C LEU A 408 -7.25 -13.50 0.36
N LEU A 409 -8.54 -13.48 0.00
CA LEU A 409 -9.35 -14.66 -0.29
C LEU A 409 -9.28 -15.12 -1.76
N HIS A 410 -8.53 -14.43 -2.61
CA HIS A 410 -8.43 -14.79 -4.02
C HIS A 410 -7.82 -16.19 -4.22
N GLY A 411 -8.50 -17.03 -4.99
CA GLY A 411 -8.08 -18.41 -5.26
C GLY A 411 -8.29 -19.36 -4.08
N VAL A 412 -9.18 -19.02 -3.14
CA VAL A 412 -9.65 -19.91 -2.07
C VAL A 412 -11.01 -20.45 -2.45
N ASP A 413 -11.13 -21.76 -2.59
CA ASP A 413 -12.43 -22.43 -2.68
C ASP A 413 -13.09 -22.39 -1.30
N LEU A 414 -14.10 -21.52 -1.16
CA LEU A 414 -14.82 -21.32 0.10
C LEU A 414 -15.86 -22.42 0.39
N THR A 415 -16.08 -23.33 -0.56
CA THR A 415 -16.96 -24.50 -0.41
C THR A 415 -16.33 -25.66 0.39
N ARG A 416 -15.05 -25.55 0.79
CA ARG A 416 -14.31 -26.57 1.55
C ARG A 416 -13.92 -26.15 2.97
N GLN A 417 -14.48 -25.05 3.50
CA GLN A 417 -14.17 -24.58 4.87
C GLN A 417 -15.18 -25.08 5.89
#